data_AF-A0A0R3TYR5-F1
#
_entry.id   AF-A0A0R3TYR5-F1
#
_cell.length_a   1.000
_cell.length_b   1.000
_cell.length_c   1.000
_cell.angle_alpha   90.00
_cell.angle_beta   90.00
_cell.angle_gamma   90.00
#
_symmetry.space_group_name_H-M   'P 1'
#
loop_
_entity.id
_entity.type
_entity.pdbx_description
1 polymer ?
#
loop_
_entity_poly.entity_id
_entity_poly.type
_entity_poly.pdbx_seq_one_letter_code
_entity_poly.pdbx_strand_id
1 'polypeptide(L)'
;MFAKESFIPFTQALYSQFSSSKAKSNFVISPLSIYSAVSLVLAGAESESKKELIAALRVKGNSDHNTLCKSIGDNLKALNDGDEKKTLVQANAAFMHNSCKLLDTYLQIVKKHFDAMTKEVSSVTLLLLKK
;
A
#
# COMPACT_ATOMS: atom_id res chain seq x y z
N MET A 1 3.47 -15.48 -9.28
CA MET A 1 2.37 -14.92 -10.11
C MET A 1 2.19 -13.42 -9.84
N PHE A 2 2.05 -13.01 -8.57
CA PHE A 2 1.93 -11.60 -8.14
C PHE A 2 2.90 -10.62 -8.81
N ALA A 3 4.22 -10.88 -8.74
CA ALA A 3 5.21 -9.96 -9.28
C ALA A 3 5.00 -9.68 -10.78
N LYS A 4 4.79 -10.74 -11.58
CA LYS A 4 4.62 -10.64 -13.03
C LYS A 4 3.30 -10.00 -13.43
N GLU A 5 2.22 -10.27 -12.70
CA GLU A 5 0.87 -9.87 -13.13
C GLU A 5 0.43 -8.52 -12.56
N SER A 6 0.93 -8.13 -11.39
CA SER A 6 0.50 -6.94 -10.68
C SER A 6 1.65 -5.96 -10.44
N PHE A 7 2.67 -6.35 -9.67
CA PHE A 7 3.69 -5.43 -9.18
C PHE A 7 4.62 -4.87 -10.29
N ILE A 8 5.07 -5.72 -11.22
CA ILE A 8 5.94 -5.28 -12.34
C ILE A 8 5.18 -4.34 -13.28
N PRO A 9 3.96 -4.66 -13.76
CA PRO A 9 3.18 -3.72 -14.59
C PRO A 9 2.84 -2.41 -13.87
N PHE A 10 2.54 -2.46 -12.58
CA PHE A 10 2.38 -1.25 -11.75
C PHE A 10 3.67 -0.41 -11.76
N THR A 11 4.80 -1.03 -11.49
CA THR A 11 6.12 -0.36 -11.44
C THR A 11 6.47 0.27 -12.77
N GLN A 12 6.30 -0.46 -13.88
CA GLN A 12 6.54 0.05 -15.23
C GLN A 12 5.66 1.25 -15.55
N ALA A 13 4.36 1.18 -15.23
CA ALA A 13 3.44 2.29 -15.44
C ALA A 13 3.85 3.52 -14.60
N LEU A 14 4.22 3.32 -13.34
CA LEU A 14 4.67 4.38 -12.44
C LEU A 14 5.94 5.07 -12.98
N TYR A 15 6.96 4.30 -13.37
CA TYR A 15 8.20 4.85 -13.92
C TYR A 15 7.98 5.61 -15.23
N SER A 16 7.11 5.11 -16.12
CA SER A 16 6.77 5.80 -17.37
C SER A 16 6.11 7.17 -17.15
N GLN A 17 5.38 7.35 -16.06
CA GLN A 17 4.79 8.65 -15.68
C GLN A 17 5.86 9.64 -15.15
N PHE A 18 6.88 9.14 -14.46
CA PHE A 18 7.98 9.99 -13.97
C PHE A 18 8.99 10.32 -15.07
N SER A 19 9.29 9.40 -15.99
CA SER A 19 10.23 9.64 -17.08
C SER A 19 9.71 10.68 -18.08
N SER A 20 8.41 10.70 -18.35
CA SER A 20 7.78 11.70 -19.22
C SER A 20 7.75 13.10 -18.60
N SER A 21 7.65 13.20 -17.27
CA SER A 21 7.58 14.48 -16.55
C SER A 21 8.93 15.05 -16.11
N LYS A 22 9.97 14.20 -16.00
CA LYS A 22 11.30 14.56 -15.48
C LYS A 22 12.45 14.20 -16.42
N ALA A 23 12.23 14.28 -17.74
CA ALA A 23 13.15 13.83 -18.80
C ALA A 23 14.62 14.31 -18.72
N LYS A 24 14.97 15.24 -17.82
CA LYS A 24 16.32 15.78 -17.62
C LYS A 24 16.89 15.63 -16.19
N SER A 25 16.18 14.98 -15.26
CA SER A 25 16.66 14.81 -13.87
C SER A 25 16.58 13.36 -13.41
N ASN A 26 17.60 12.92 -12.68
CA ASN A 26 17.57 11.63 -11.99
C ASN A 26 16.41 11.57 -11.00
N PHE A 27 15.77 10.42 -10.90
CA PHE A 27 14.78 10.14 -9.86
C PHE A 27 14.98 8.73 -9.31
N VAL A 28 14.73 8.58 -8.01
CA VAL A 28 14.71 7.30 -7.32
C VAL A 28 13.39 7.23 -6.58
N ILE A 29 12.66 6.14 -6.77
CA ILE A 29 11.39 5.87 -6.09
C ILE A 29 11.42 4.45 -5.56
N SER A 30 10.64 4.18 -4.52
CA SER A 30 10.35 2.82 -4.07
C SER A 30 8.94 2.44 -4.52
N PRO A 31 8.78 1.70 -5.64
CA PRO A 31 7.48 1.22 -6.08
C PRO A 31 6.79 0.39 -5.01
N LEU A 32 7.55 -0.40 -4.26
CA LEU A 32 7.03 -1.26 -3.19
C LEU A 32 6.38 -0.44 -2.06
N SER A 33 6.99 0.67 -1.67
CA SER A 33 6.41 1.57 -0.66
C SER A 33 5.10 2.20 -1.16
N ILE A 34 5.07 2.69 -2.40
CA ILE A 34 3.87 3.30 -2.98
C ILE A 34 2.77 2.25 -3.15
N TYR A 35 3.11 1.07 -3.65
CA TYR A 35 2.18 -0.05 -3.80
C TYR A 35 1.55 -0.43 -2.45
N SER A 36 2.35 -0.52 -1.40
CA SER A 36 1.87 -0.83 -0.04
C SER A 36 0.93 0.25 0.49
N ALA A 37 1.29 1.53 0.35
CA ALA A 37 0.44 2.64 0.78
C ALA A 37 -0.91 2.65 0.03
N VAL A 38 -0.89 2.48 -1.29
CA VAL A 38 -2.11 2.41 -2.12
C VAL A 38 -2.96 1.19 -1.74
N SER A 39 -2.35 0.07 -1.33
CA SER A 39 -3.07 -1.11 -0.84
C SER A 39 -3.80 -0.85 0.48
N LEU A 40 -3.24 -0.02 1.38
CA LEU A 40 -3.94 0.42 2.59
C LEU A 40 -5.11 1.33 2.29
N VAL A 41 -5.00 2.18 1.26
CA VAL A 41 -6.12 3.00 0.78
C VAL A 41 -7.20 2.13 0.17
N LEU A 42 -6.83 1.13 -0.65
CA LEU A 42 -7.76 0.15 -1.21
C LEU A 42 -8.55 -0.56 -0.11
N ALA A 43 -7.92 -0.94 1.01
CA ALA A 43 -8.58 -1.60 2.14
C ALA A 43 -9.70 -0.76 2.79
N GLY A 44 -9.72 0.56 2.58
CA GLY A 44 -10.79 1.45 3.03
C GLY A 44 -11.69 1.97 1.90
N ALA A 45 -11.44 1.55 0.65
CA ALA A 45 -12.16 2.06 -0.52
C ALA A 45 -13.37 1.18 -0.87
N GLU A 46 -14.41 1.83 -1.38
CA GLU A 46 -15.67 1.22 -1.81
C GLU A 46 -16.04 1.68 -3.22
N SER A 47 -16.99 0.97 -3.85
CA SER A 47 -17.60 1.36 -5.13
C SER A 47 -16.58 1.72 -6.23
N GLU A 48 -16.67 2.90 -6.87
CA GLU A 48 -15.81 3.28 -8.00
C GLU A 48 -14.34 3.47 -7.60
N SER A 49 -14.07 4.12 -6.46
CA SER A 49 -12.70 4.31 -5.99
C SER A 49 -11.99 2.98 -5.75
N LYS A 50 -12.71 1.96 -5.26
CA LYS A 50 -12.17 0.60 -5.13
C LYS A 50 -11.78 0.02 -6.50
N LYS A 51 -12.61 0.17 -7.52
CA LYS A 51 -12.33 -0.33 -8.88
C LYS A 51 -11.10 0.36 -9.48
N GLU A 52 -11.00 1.67 -9.34
CA GLU A 52 -9.86 2.47 -9.81
C GLU A 52 -8.56 2.03 -9.13
N LEU A 53 -8.57 1.83 -7.81
CA LEU A 53 -7.40 1.39 -7.06
C LEU A 53 -6.98 -0.05 -7.42
N ILE A 54 -7.94 -0.96 -7.63
CA ILE A 54 -7.64 -2.32 -8.13
C ILE A 54 -6.98 -2.26 -9.51
N ALA A 55 -7.52 -1.44 -10.41
CA ALA A 55 -6.97 -1.25 -11.74
C ALA A 55 -5.56 -0.63 -11.69
N ALA A 56 -5.36 0.37 -10.83
CA ALA A 56 -4.07 1.01 -10.61
C ALA A 56 -3.02 0.01 -10.11
N LEU A 57 -3.36 -0.79 -9.09
CA LEU A 57 -2.47 -1.83 -8.54
C LEU A 57 -2.32 -3.04 -9.47
N ARG A 58 -3.04 -3.09 -10.60
CA ARG A 58 -2.99 -4.19 -11.57
C ARG A 58 -3.34 -5.55 -10.93
N VAL A 59 -4.21 -5.54 -9.92
CA VAL A 59 -4.64 -6.76 -9.23
C VAL A 59 -5.76 -7.41 -10.04
N LYS A 60 -5.63 -8.71 -10.30
CA LYS A 60 -6.64 -9.48 -11.01
C LYS A 60 -7.52 -10.24 -10.03
N GLY A 61 -8.79 -10.41 -10.41
CA GLY A 61 -9.73 -11.30 -9.74
C GLY A 61 -10.94 -10.56 -9.20
N ASN A 62 -12.08 -11.25 -9.23
CA ASN A 62 -13.32 -10.81 -8.61
C ASN A 62 -13.51 -11.63 -7.34
N SER A 63 -12.87 -11.19 -6.26
CA SER A 63 -12.98 -11.80 -4.93
C SER A 63 -13.67 -10.83 -3.97
N ASP A 64 -14.20 -11.36 -2.87
CA ASP A 64 -14.68 -10.50 -1.80
C ASP A 64 -13.54 -9.61 -1.27
N HIS A 65 -13.90 -8.48 -0.68
CA HIS A 65 -12.95 -7.44 -0.31
C HIS A 65 -11.86 -7.92 0.66
N ASN A 66 -12.21 -8.79 1.62
CA ASN A 66 -11.27 -9.28 2.61
C ASN A 66 -10.29 -10.29 1.98
N THR A 67 -10.76 -11.17 1.10
CA THR A 67 -9.90 -12.11 0.35
C THR A 67 -8.94 -11.37 -0.57
N LEU A 68 -9.40 -10.31 -1.24
CA LEU A 68 -8.57 -9.43 -2.04
C LEU A 68 -7.44 -8.80 -1.19
N CYS A 69 -7.80 -8.18 -0.06
CA CYS A 69 -6.84 -7.57 0.85
C CYS A 69 -5.84 -8.59 1.42
N LYS A 70 -6.32 -9.78 1.79
CA LYS A 70 -5.48 -10.90 2.25
C LYS A 70 -4.46 -11.30 1.18
N SER A 71 -4.91 -11.51 -0.05
CA SER A 71 -4.03 -11.90 -1.16
C SER A 71 -2.93 -10.88 -1.40
N ILE A 72 -3.27 -9.58 -1.39
CA ILE A 72 -2.26 -8.51 -1.54
C ILE A 72 -1.29 -8.53 -0.36
N GLY A 73 -1.79 -8.61 0.88
CA GLY A 73 -0.98 -8.65 2.09
C GLY A 73 -0.01 -9.84 2.14
N ASP A 74 -0.48 -11.04 1.81
CA ASP A 74 0.33 -12.25 1.76
C ASP A 74 1.46 -12.12 0.72
N ASN A 75 1.15 -11.53 -0.44
CA ASN A 75 2.16 -11.27 -1.48
C ASN A 75 3.22 -10.26 -1.04
N LEU A 76 2.84 -9.21 -0.33
CA LEU A 76 3.79 -8.23 0.23
C LEU A 76 4.67 -8.84 1.32
N LYS A 77 4.10 -9.69 2.19
CA LYS A 77 4.87 -10.41 3.22
C LYS A 77 5.87 -11.38 2.60
N ALA A 78 5.46 -12.12 1.57
CA ALA A 78 6.34 -13.05 0.86
C ALA A 78 7.59 -12.40 0.26
N LEU A 79 7.53 -11.10 -0.09
CA LEU A 79 8.72 -10.35 -0.53
C LEU A 79 9.75 -10.16 0.60
N ASN A 80 9.28 -9.84 1.81
CA ASN A 80 10.15 -9.71 2.98
C ASN A 80 10.66 -11.07 3.47
N ASP A 81 9.82 -12.10 3.36
CA ASP A 81 10.19 -13.47 3.78
C ASP A 81 11.25 -14.08 2.87
N GLY A 82 11.24 -13.73 1.58
CA GLY A 82 12.25 -14.13 0.60
C GLY A 82 13.62 -13.48 0.80
N ASP A 83 13.75 -12.48 1.68
CA ASP A 83 15.05 -11.92 2.05
C ASP A 83 15.63 -12.66 3.26
N GLU A 84 16.47 -13.66 2.99
CA GLU A 84 17.15 -14.46 4.01
C GLU A 84 17.96 -13.61 5.01
N LYS A 85 18.51 -12.47 4.56
CA LYS A 85 19.32 -11.58 5.40
C LYS A 85 18.48 -10.61 6.23
N LYS A 86 17.15 -10.57 6.03
CA LYS A 86 16.21 -9.67 6.71
C LYS A 86 16.62 -8.20 6.64
N THR A 87 17.22 -7.82 5.52
CA THR A 87 17.63 -6.44 5.19
C THR A 87 16.48 -5.60 4.62
N LEU A 88 15.47 -6.25 4.02
CA LEU A 88 14.25 -5.63 3.55
C LEU A 88 13.25 -5.51 4.71
N VAL A 89 13.13 -4.30 5.24
CA VAL A 89 12.16 -3.97 6.29
C VAL A 89 11.08 -3.08 5.69
N GLN A 90 9.83 -3.51 5.80
CA GLN A 90 8.66 -2.73 5.40
C GLN A 90 7.79 -2.45 6.63
N ALA A 91 7.44 -1.18 6.83
CA ALA A 91 6.53 -0.74 7.87
C ALA A 91 5.36 0.03 7.25
N ASN A 92 4.15 -0.30 7.69
CA ASN A 92 2.91 0.31 7.23
C ASN A 92 2.24 1.00 8.42
N ALA A 93 1.74 2.22 8.22
CA ALA A 93 0.98 2.91 9.24
C ALA A 93 -0.11 3.81 8.62
N ALA A 94 -1.27 3.86 9.28
CA ALA A 94 -2.35 4.80 8.99
C ALA A 94 -2.56 5.71 10.21
N PHE A 95 -2.42 7.01 9.99
CA PHE A 95 -2.64 8.03 11.00
C PHE A 95 -3.92 8.80 10.69
N MET A 96 -4.81 8.90 11.66
CA MET A 96 -6.09 9.57 11.50
C MET A 96 -6.25 10.68 12.51
N HIS A 97 -6.88 11.79 12.12
CA HIS A 97 -7.20 12.83 13.09
C HIS A 97 -8.21 12.31 14.11
N ASN A 98 -8.06 12.65 15.39
CA ASN A 98 -8.93 12.14 16.47
C ASN A 98 -10.41 12.55 16.35
N SER A 99 -10.75 13.51 15.49
CA SER A 99 -12.15 13.82 15.16
C SER A 99 -12.80 12.82 14.22
N CYS A 100 -12.01 11.97 13.55
CA CYS A 100 -12.47 10.99 12.59
C CYS A 100 -12.28 9.59 13.17
N LYS A 101 -13.36 8.80 13.22
CA LYS A 101 -13.30 7.42 13.68
C LYS A 101 -13.05 6.48 12.51
N LEU A 102 -12.02 5.65 12.62
CA LEU A 102 -11.80 4.54 11.70
C LEU A 102 -12.77 3.41 12.03
N LEU A 103 -13.33 2.78 10.99
CA LEU A 103 -14.20 1.63 11.17
C LEU A 103 -13.41 0.43 11.69
N ASP A 104 -13.97 -0.32 12.64
CA ASP A 104 -13.32 -1.51 13.20
C ASP A 104 -12.98 -2.55 12.12
N THR A 105 -13.83 -2.67 11.11
CA THR A 105 -13.61 -3.55 9.95
C THR A 105 -12.35 -3.16 9.18
N TYR A 106 -12.11 -1.87 8.95
CA TYR A 106 -10.89 -1.37 8.34
C TYR A 106 -9.67 -1.69 9.21
N LEU A 107 -9.74 -1.36 10.51
CA LEU A 107 -8.65 -1.60 11.47
C LEU A 107 -8.24 -3.08 11.49
N GLN A 108 -9.22 -3.99 11.49
CA GLN A 108 -8.99 -5.43 11.46
C GLN A 108 -8.31 -5.87 10.16
N ILE A 109 -8.76 -5.37 9.00
CA ILE A 109 -8.19 -5.70 7.69
C ILE A 109 -6.73 -5.26 7.63
N VAL A 110 -6.44 -3.99 7.95
CA VAL A 110 -5.08 -3.43 7.79
C VAL A 110 -4.08 -4.01 8.78
N LYS A 111 -4.51 -4.28 10.02
CA LYS A 111 -3.68 -4.96 11.01
C LYS A 111 -3.39 -6.40 10.60
N LYS A 112 -4.41 -7.16 10.19
CA LYS A 112 -4.27 -8.59 9.89
C LYS A 112 -3.44 -8.85 8.64
N HIS A 113 -3.76 -8.16 7.55
CA HIS A 113 -3.22 -8.49 6.23
C HIS A 113 -1.97 -7.68 5.89
N PHE A 114 -1.87 -6.44 6.36
CA PHE A 114 -0.79 -5.52 6.00
C PHE A 114 0.18 -5.19 7.13
N ASP A 115 -0.04 -5.76 8.32
CA ASP A 115 0.72 -5.48 9.55
C ASP A 115 0.83 -3.98 9.83
N ALA A 116 -0.24 -3.24 9.49
CA ALA A 116 -0.25 -1.80 9.57
C ALA A 116 -0.58 -1.34 10.99
N MET A 117 0.23 -0.43 11.52
CA MET A 117 -0.10 0.33 12.72
C MET A 117 -1.24 1.31 12.40
N THR A 118 -2.18 1.48 13.31
CA THR A 118 -3.19 2.54 13.22
C THR A 118 -3.07 3.42 14.45
N LYS A 119 -3.13 4.75 14.27
CA LYS A 119 -3.01 5.68 15.40
C LYS A 119 -3.80 6.95 15.16
N GLU A 120 -4.59 7.31 16.16
CA GLU A 120 -5.23 8.61 16.21
C GLU A 120 -4.24 9.70 16.63
N VAL A 121 -4.28 10.85 15.96
CA VAL A 121 -3.42 12.00 16.22
C VAL A 121 -4.26 13.27 16.34
N SER A 122 -3.94 14.13 17.29
CA SER A 122 -4.61 15.42 17.50
C SER A 122 -3.99 16.58 16.71
N SER A 123 -2.82 16.35 16.09
CA SER A 123 -2.15 17.31 15.22
C SER A 123 -1.15 16.60 14.30
N VAL A 124 -1.08 17.02 13.04
CA VAL A 124 -0.14 16.49 12.03
C VAL A 124 1.32 16.78 12.41
N THR A 125 1.57 17.85 13.16
CA THR A 125 2.91 18.31 13.56
C THR A 125 3.65 17.29 14.45
N LEU A 126 2.94 16.46 15.20
CA LEU A 126 3.53 15.44 16.09
C LEU A 126 4.07 14.20 15.35
N LEU A 127 3.74 14.00 14.08
CA LEU A 127 4.23 12.87 13.28
C LEU A 127 5.65 13.06 12.76
N LEU A 128 6.10 14.31 12.59
CA LEU A 128 7.41 14.65 12.04
C LEU A 128 8.50 14.85 13.10
N LEU A 129 8.13 14.87 14.38
CA LEU A 129 9.02 15.22 15.50
C LEU A 129 9.49 14.04 16.34
N LYS A 130 9.09 12.80 16.00
CA LYS A 130 9.67 11.59 16.60
C LYS A 130 10.58 10.90 15.59
N LYS A 131 11.76 11.48 15.39
CA LYS A 131 12.96 10.74 14.95
C LYS A 131 13.82 10.49 16.18
#